data_AF-A0A4Y7PS41-F1
#
_entry.id   AF-A0A4Y7PS41-F1
#
_cell.length_a   1.000
_cell.length_b   1.000
_cell.length_c   1.000
_cell.angle_alpha   90.00
_cell.angle_beta   90.00
_cell.angle_gamma   90.00
#
_symmetry.space_group_name_H-M   'P 1'
#
loop_
_entity.id
_entity.type
_entity.pdbx_description
1 polymer ?
#
loop_
_entity_poly.entity_id
_entity_poly.type
_entity_poly.pdbx_seq_one_letter_code
_entity_poly.pdbx_strand_id
1 'polypeptide(L)'
;MVRECARLILRDFNSFHSQRRSKLLHSCIQTTSVAHERCWKLDTSRRRSYATNKTSSPSSGLQDPSAYCRDFVKRHDRDSYLTSLFFPKHLQNACFAVKAFYVELAMIQDIVSSPMIGQMRMQFWRDALKGMAEGKPPRHPIALALHEASEAANIPPYHLKRILEAREKDLDAPPHITMDTLLAHAESTSSTLNYVLLSLLNLSSSETFSHAASHIGVAQTLVTLLRALPYHASKGRMVIPASITAKHGVNQEEVFRRGPEANGIEDAVYEFAVVANDHLLTARGMFKEGESAKMKVPSEAIPVILGAVPAVNYLSRLEAANFNAFEPKLQTRDSIRLPWQIWRSHFRKGF
;
A
#
# COMPACT_ATOMS: atom_id res chain seq x y z
N MET A 1 -36.17 0.78 -28.88
CA MET A 1 -35.43 1.97 -29.38
C MET A 1 -34.22 2.37 -28.52
N VAL A 2 -34.20 2.16 -27.21
CA VAL A 2 -33.01 2.45 -26.36
C VAL A 2 -31.96 1.30 -26.34
N ARG A 3 -32.33 0.09 -26.76
CA ARG A 3 -31.40 -1.07 -26.84
C ARG A 3 -30.60 -1.17 -28.15
N GLU A 4 -30.95 -0.41 -29.19
CA GLU A 4 -30.21 -0.41 -30.47
C GLU A 4 -29.09 0.65 -30.48
N CYS A 5 -29.27 1.78 -29.79
CA CYS A 5 -28.23 2.80 -29.65
C CYS A 5 -27.02 2.34 -28.82
N ALA A 6 -27.23 1.47 -27.83
CA ALA A 6 -26.15 0.92 -27.02
C ALA A 6 -25.27 -0.11 -27.78
N ARG A 7 -25.82 -0.80 -28.78
CA ARG A 7 -25.05 -1.74 -29.61
C ARG A 7 -24.18 -1.05 -30.65
N LEU A 8 -24.56 0.14 -31.11
CA LEU A 8 -23.78 0.88 -32.11
C LEU A 8 -22.55 1.56 -31.48
N ILE A 9 -22.66 2.07 -30.25
CA ILE A 9 -21.53 2.70 -29.54
C ILE A 9 -20.46 1.65 -29.12
N LEU A 10 -20.86 0.42 -28.82
CA LEU A 10 -19.93 -0.67 -28.47
C LEU A 10 -19.25 -1.32 -29.69
N ARG A 11 -19.77 -1.12 -30.91
CA ARG A 11 -19.19 -1.68 -32.14
C ARG A 11 -18.12 -0.76 -32.75
N ASP A 12 -18.26 0.56 -32.58
CA ASP A 12 -17.29 1.54 -33.08
C ASP A 12 -16.04 1.68 -32.20
N PHE A 13 -16.13 1.38 -30.89
CA PHE A 13 -14.97 1.43 -29.99
C PHE A 13 -13.98 0.26 -30.20
N ASN A 14 -14.48 -0.92 -30.58
CA ASN A 14 -13.65 -2.11 -30.83
C ASN A 14 -13.01 -2.14 -32.24
N SER A 15 -13.53 -1.37 -33.20
CA SER A 15 -12.94 -1.26 -34.54
C SER A 15 -11.72 -0.32 -34.55
N PHE A 16 -11.73 0.74 -33.73
CA PHE A 16 -10.68 1.77 -33.75
C PHE A 16 -9.37 1.34 -33.07
N HIS A 17 -9.41 0.40 -32.13
CA HIS A 17 -8.22 -0.10 -31.42
C HIS A 17 -7.54 -1.32 -32.09
N SER A 18 -8.27 -2.06 -32.93
CA SER A 18 -7.73 -3.21 -33.68
C SER A 18 -6.79 -2.79 -34.82
N GLN A 19 -7.06 -1.63 -35.45
CA GLN A 19 -6.35 -1.21 -36.66
C GLN A 19 -5.00 -0.50 -36.42
N ARG A 20 -4.69 -0.10 -35.17
CA ARG A 20 -3.36 0.43 -34.76
C ARG A 20 -2.38 -0.63 -34.26
N ARG A 21 -2.84 -1.84 -33.91
CA ARG A 21 -1.95 -2.95 -33.48
C ARG A 21 -1.26 -3.68 -34.65
N SER A 22 -1.73 -3.55 -35.89
CA SER A 22 -1.20 -4.32 -37.03
C SER A 22 -0.04 -3.65 -37.80
N LYS A 23 0.24 -2.35 -37.62
CA LYS A 23 1.24 -1.62 -38.44
C LYS A 23 2.57 -1.26 -37.76
N LEU A 24 2.81 -1.68 -36.52
CA LEU A 24 4.10 -1.47 -35.83
C LEU A 24 4.79 -2.79 -35.43
N LEU A 25 4.21 -3.95 -35.76
CA LEU A 25 4.71 -5.27 -35.39
C LEU A 25 5.58 -5.97 -36.46
N HIS A 26 6.01 -5.27 -37.53
CA HIS A 26 6.76 -5.91 -38.63
C HIS A 26 8.14 -5.31 -38.96
N SER A 27 8.74 -4.49 -38.09
CA SER A 27 10.06 -3.88 -38.39
C SER A 27 11.06 -3.82 -37.22
N CYS A 28 10.95 -4.65 -36.19
CA CYS A 28 11.99 -4.72 -35.17
C CYS A 28 12.16 -6.11 -34.54
N ILE A 29 12.11 -7.15 -35.38
CA ILE A 29 12.62 -8.48 -35.05
C ILE A 29 13.77 -8.72 -36.00
N GLN A 30 14.98 -8.35 -35.58
CA GLN A 30 16.26 -8.96 -35.93
C GLN A 30 17.38 -8.04 -35.44
N THR A 31 17.90 -8.38 -34.26
CA THR A 31 19.27 -8.17 -33.72
C THR A 31 19.18 -7.74 -32.26
N THR A 32 19.17 -8.71 -31.34
CA THR A 32 19.74 -8.63 -29.98
C THR A 32 19.61 -9.98 -29.26
N SER A 33 19.94 -11.08 -29.95
CA SER A 33 19.87 -12.45 -29.42
C SER A 33 21.12 -12.87 -28.62
N VAL A 34 22.08 -11.97 -28.30
CA VAL A 34 23.35 -12.38 -27.65
C VAL A 34 23.80 -11.44 -26.52
N ALA A 35 23.03 -10.38 -26.21
CA ALA A 35 23.37 -9.43 -25.14
C ALA A 35 22.63 -9.68 -23.80
N HIS A 36 21.59 -10.50 -23.79
CA HIS A 36 20.69 -10.66 -22.63
C HIS A 36 21.27 -11.56 -21.51
N GLU A 37 22.14 -12.52 -21.85
CA GLU A 37 22.71 -13.45 -20.86
C GLU A 37 23.89 -12.87 -20.04
N ARG A 38 24.53 -11.79 -20.51
CA ARG A 38 25.64 -11.14 -19.80
C ARG A 38 25.21 -9.99 -18.89
N CYS A 39 24.03 -9.41 -19.11
CA CYS A 39 23.52 -8.32 -18.27
C CYS A 39 22.95 -8.84 -16.92
N TRP A 40 22.35 -10.03 -16.92
CA TRP A 40 21.86 -10.70 -15.69
C TRP A 40 23.00 -11.13 -14.74
N LYS A 41 24.19 -11.44 -15.28
CA LYS A 41 25.36 -11.84 -14.47
C LYS A 41 26.20 -10.66 -13.95
N LEU A 42 25.97 -9.44 -14.42
CA LEU A 42 26.76 -8.27 -14.01
C LEU A 42 26.05 -7.36 -12.99
N ASP A 43 24.71 -7.38 -12.91
CA ASP A 43 23.96 -6.65 -11.88
C ASP A 43 23.69 -7.47 -10.60
N THR A 44 23.96 -8.78 -10.64
CA THR A 44 23.94 -9.66 -9.46
C THR A 44 25.20 -9.53 -8.58
N SER A 45 26.12 -8.61 -8.92
CA SER A 45 27.37 -8.37 -8.19
C SER A 45 27.38 -7.09 -7.33
N ARG A 46 26.24 -6.40 -7.15
CA ARG A 46 26.13 -5.42 -6.07
C ARG A 46 26.15 -6.15 -4.73
N ARG A 47 27.39 -6.31 -4.27
CA ARG A 47 27.83 -6.68 -2.93
C ARG A 47 26.74 -6.34 -1.94
N ARG A 48 26.38 -7.32 -1.11
CA ARG A 48 26.03 -7.06 0.28
C ARG A 48 27.15 -6.19 0.86
N SER A 49 27.08 -4.88 0.66
CA SER A 49 27.53 -3.96 1.67
C SER A 49 26.61 -4.26 2.84
N TYR A 50 27.09 -5.13 3.72
CA TYR A 50 26.80 -5.02 5.13
C TYR A 50 27.16 -3.57 5.46
N ALA A 51 26.20 -2.67 5.27
CA ALA A 51 26.19 -1.41 5.96
C ALA A 51 26.30 -1.85 7.41
N THR A 52 27.47 -1.63 7.99
CA THR A 52 27.67 -1.72 9.42
C THR A 52 26.46 -1.06 10.04
N ASN A 53 25.61 -1.87 10.68
CA ASN A 53 24.46 -1.41 11.40
C ASN A 53 25.01 -0.40 12.42
N LYS A 54 24.94 0.89 12.11
CA LYS A 54 24.62 1.90 13.11
C LYS A 54 23.15 1.67 13.45
N THR A 55 22.86 0.51 14.03
CA THR A 55 21.79 0.36 14.98
C THR A 55 22.05 1.46 15.99
N SER A 56 21.20 2.48 15.98
CA SER A 56 20.90 3.23 17.19
C SER A 56 20.82 2.17 18.30
N SER A 57 21.78 2.21 19.22
CA SER A 57 21.84 1.27 20.35
C SER A 57 20.44 1.16 20.97
N PRO A 58 19.98 -0.02 21.42
CA PRO A 58 18.65 -0.15 22.04
C PRO A 58 18.43 0.87 23.18
N SER A 59 19.51 1.31 23.84
CA SER A 59 19.51 2.42 24.81
C SER A 59 19.13 3.78 24.23
N SER A 60 19.55 4.13 23.01
CA SER A 60 19.24 5.44 22.40
C SER A 60 17.81 5.52 21.89
N GLY A 61 17.23 4.39 21.45
CA GLY A 61 15.81 4.35 21.07
C GLY A 61 14.86 4.55 22.26
N LEU A 62 15.27 4.08 23.45
CA LEU A 62 14.51 4.26 24.69
C LEU A 62 14.62 5.69 25.26
N GLN A 63 15.66 6.45 24.90
CA GLN A 63 15.83 7.85 25.32
C GLN A 63 14.93 8.81 24.55
N ASP A 64 14.69 8.53 23.25
CA ASP A 64 13.76 9.30 22.42
C ASP A 64 12.88 8.35 21.57
N PRO A 65 11.81 7.81 22.18
CA PRO A 65 10.85 6.94 21.51
C PRO A 65 10.22 7.58 20.25
N SER A 66 9.95 8.88 20.31
CA SER A 66 9.34 9.64 19.21
C SER A 66 10.27 9.74 17.99
N ALA A 67 11.55 10.08 18.20
CA ALA A 67 12.54 10.09 17.13
C ALA A 67 12.77 8.70 16.55
N TYR A 68 12.80 7.66 17.41
CA TYR A 68 12.90 6.28 16.94
C TYR A 68 11.76 5.93 15.97
N CYS A 69 10.50 6.21 16.34
CA CYS A 69 9.34 5.95 15.49
C CYS A 69 9.43 6.68 14.14
N ARG A 70 9.81 7.95 14.15
CA ARG A 70 10.00 8.75 12.93
C ARG A 70 11.08 8.15 12.01
N ASP A 71 12.22 7.78 12.56
CA ASP A 71 13.35 7.21 11.79
C ASP A 71 13.08 5.77 11.34
N PHE A 72 12.30 5.02 12.13
CA PHE A 72 11.80 3.69 11.76
C PHE A 72 10.89 3.79 10.53
N VAL A 73 9.84 4.64 10.59
CA VAL A 73 8.93 4.86 9.46
C VAL A 73 9.68 5.41 8.24
N LYS A 74 10.61 6.36 8.42
CA LYS A 74 11.44 6.89 7.30
C LYS A 74 12.19 5.80 6.54
N ARG A 75 12.68 4.77 7.25
CA ARG A 75 13.46 3.66 6.67
C ARG A 75 12.57 2.63 5.98
N HIS A 76 11.46 2.26 6.62
CA HIS A 76 10.65 1.12 6.22
C HIS A 76 9.43 1.51 5.36
N ASP A 77 8.88 2.71 5.53
CA ASP A 77 7.76 3.24 4.73
C ASP A 77 7.95 4.74 4.44
N ARG A 78 8.66 5.00 3.33
CA ARG A 78 8.98 6.36 2.88
C ARG A 78 7.73 7.15 2.50
N ASP A 79 6.75 6.49 1.90
CA ASP A 79 5.52 7.11 1.40
C ASP A 79 4.68 7.58 2.61
N SER A 80 4.58 6.74 3.64
CA SER A 80 4.00 7.12 4.92
C SER A 80 4.77 8.23 5.62
N TYR A 81 6.10 8.19 5.62
CA TYR A 81 6.90 9.25 6.22
C TYR A 81 6.59 10.61 5.59
N LEU A 82 6.55 10.67 4.25
CA LEU A 82 6.32 11.93 3.53
C LEU A 82 4.95 12.52 3.83
N THR A 83 3.91 11.68 3.87
CA THR A 83 2.54 12.11 4.18
C THR A 83 2.38 12.53 5.64
N SER A 84 3.06 11.86 6.58
CA SER A 84 3.02 12.19 8.01
C SER A 84 3.60 13.57 8.34
N LEU A 85 4.47 14.14 7.50
CA LEU A 85 5.02 15.49 7.72
C LEU A 85 3.96 16.60 7.62
N PHE A 86 2.79 16.31 7.05
CA PHE A 86 1.68 17.25 6.90
C PHE A 86 0.68 17.21 8.07
N PHE A 87 0.86 16.32 9.05
CA PHE A 87 0.09 16.37 10.29
C PHE A 87 0.45 17.62 11.12
N PRO A 88 -0.47 18.15 11.93
CA PRO A 88 -0.17 19.22 12.89
C PRO A 88 1.03 18.86 13.77
N LYS A 89 1.91 19.82 14.05
CA LYS A 89 3.20 19.57 14.73
C LYS A 89 3.08 18.82 16.05
N HIS A 90 2.06 19.15 16.85
CA HIS A 90 1.78 18.50 18.13
C HIS A 90 1.28 17.05 17.99
N LEU A 91 0.80 16.64 16.81
CA LEU A 91 0.32 15.27 16.52
C LEU A 91 1.31 14.45 15.68
N GLN A 92 2.41 15.04 15.19
CA GLN A 92 3.35 14.33 14.32
C GLN A 92 3.98 13.12 15.03
N ASN A 93 4.34 13.26 16.30
CA ASN A 93 4.90 12.15 17.09
C ASN A 93 3.89 11.01 17.25
N ALA A 94 2.63 11.32 17.58
CA ALA A 94 1.55 10.34 17.66
C ALA A 94 1.31 9.63 16.32
N CYS A 95 1.27 10.39 15.22
CA CYS A 95 1.15 9.84 13.87
C CYS A 95 2.30 8.87 13.55
N PHE A 96 3.54 9.24 13.84
CA PHE A 96 4.69 8.35 13.63
C PHE A 96 4.65 7.12 14.53
N ALA A 97 4.20 7.21 15.78
CA ALA A 97 4.06 6.06 16.67
C ALA A 97 3.04 5.04 16.12
N VAL A 98 1.85 5.51 15.73
CA VAL A 98 0.81 4.66 15.13
C VAL A 98 1.30 4.01 13.84
N LYS A 99 1.94 4.78 12.95
CA LYS A 99 2.47 4.22 11.70
C LYS A 99 3.65 3.27 11.93
N ALA A 100 4.50 3.52 12.93
CA ALA A 100 5.59 2.62 13.28
C ALA A 100 5.05 1.27 13.78
N PHE A 101 4.02 1.27 14.63
CA PHE A 101 3.32 0.07 15.05
C PHE A 101 2.73 -0.70 13.85
N TYR A 102 2.02 0.01 12.96
CA TYR A 102 1.45 -0.60 11.76
C TYR A 102 2.51 -1.26 10.85
N VAL A 103 3.62 -0.57 10.60
CA VAL A 103 4.73 -1.06 9.78
C VAL A 103 5.43 -2.25 10.45
N GLU A 104 5.70 -2.18 11.75
CA GLU A 104 6.31 -3.27 12.51
C GLU A 104 5.47 -4.54 12.40
N LEU A 105 4.15 -4.46 12.59
CA LEU A 105 3.27 -5.62 12.45
C LEU A 105 3.27 -6.21 11.04
N ALA A 106 3.22 -5.36 10.01
CA ALA A 106 3.21 -5.80 8.62
C ALA A 106 4.50 -6.54 8.22
N MET A 107 5.64 -6.17 8.82
CA MET A 107 6.95 -6.76 8.53
C MET A 107 7.19 -8.10 9.22
N ILE A 108 6.40 -8.47 10.24
CA ILE A 108 6.63 -9.71 11.01
C ILE A 108 6.63 -10.92 10.07
N GLN A 109 5.65 -11.04 9.16
CA GLN A 109 5.54 -12.18 8.23
C GLN A 109 6.74 -12.34 7.28
N ASP A 110 7.43 -11.24 6.95
CA ASP A 110 8.54 -11.25 5.99
C ASP A 110 9.90 -11.48 6.66
N ILE A 111 10.02 -11.17 7.94
CA ILE A 111 11.28 -11.24 8.69
C ILE A 111 11.42 -12.57 9.45
N VAL A 112 10.32 -13.18 9.87
CA VAL A 112 10.38 -14.39 10.69
C VAL A 112 10.67 -15.64 9.85
N SER A 113 11.60 -16.46 10.33
CA SER A 113 12.00 -17.70 9.66
C SER A 113 11.10 -18.90 9.96
N SER A 114 10.26 -18.80 11.00
CA SER A 114 9.34 -19.85 11.44
C SER A 114 8.03 -19.24 11.93
N PRO A 115 6.86 -19.87 11.66
CA PRO A 115 5.56 -19.43 12.16
C PRO A 115 5.54 -19.22 13.68
N MET A 116 6.22 -20.08 14.44
CA MET A 116 6.30 -19.96 15.90
C MET A 116 6.94 -18.63 16.36
N ILE A 117 7.97 -18.16 15.63
CA ILE A 117 8.62 -16.87 15.93
C ILE A 117 7.67 -15.71 15.59
N GLY A 118 6.91 -15.83 14.51
CA GLY A 118 5.83 -14.90 14.17
C GLY A 118 4.80 -14.78 15.28
N GLN A 119 4.29 -15.91 15.76
CA GLN A 119 3.31 -15.98 16.85
C GLN A 119 3.87 -15.38 18.14
N MET A 120 5.13 -15.65 18.52
CA MET A 120 5.76 -15.02 19.69
C MET A 120 5.81 -13.49 19.57
N ARG A 121 6.10 -12.94 18.38
CA ARG A 121 6.10 -11.49 18.15
C ARG A 121 4.69 -10.89 18.19
N MET A 122 3.70 -11.57 17.63
CA MET A 122 2.29 -11.14 17.75
C MET A 122 1.82 -11.17 19.20
N GLN A 123 2.21 -12.20 19.96
CA GLN A 123 1.92 -12.30 21.38
C GLN A 123 2.55 -11.16 22.18
N PHE A 124 3.81 -10.82 21.91
CA PHE A 124 4.43 -9.63 22.51
C PHE A 124 3.59 -8.37 22.27
N TRP A 125 3.12 -8.15 21.04
CA TRP A 125 2.30 -6.98 20.72
C TRP A 125 0.92 -7.01 21.39
N ARG A 126 0.31 -8.18 21.53
CA ARG A 126 -0.93 -8.36 22.30
C ARG A 126 -0.74 -7.95 23.76
N ASP A 127 0.33 -8.44 24.38
CA ASP A 127 0.67 -8.11 25.76
C ASP A 127 1.07 -6.63 25.90
N ALA A 128 1.72 -6.05 24.89
CA ALA A 128 2.03 -4.63 24.84
C ALA A 128 0.76 -3.75 24.81
N LEU A 129 -0.22 -4.08 23.94
CA LEU A 129 -1.51 -3.37 23.90
C LEU A 129 -2.25 -3.46 25.24
N LYS A 130 -2.22 -4.64 25.88
CA LYS A 130 -2.80 -4.83 27.22
C LYS A 130 -2.08 -4.00 28.28
N GLY A 131 -0.75 -4.06 28.32
CA GLY A 131 0.07 -3.28 29.25
C GLY A 131 -0.14 -1.77 29.10
N MET A 132 -0.27 -1.26 27.87
CA MET A 132 -0.60 0.15 27.63
C MET A 132 -1.97 0.53 28.21
N ALA A 133 -2.99 -0.32 28.05
CA ALA A 133 -4.32 -0.07 28.63
C ALA A 133 -4.30 -0.10 30.17
N GLU A 134 -3.33 -0.78 30.78
CA GLU A 134 -3.11 -0.84 32.23
C GLU A 134 -2.15 0.26 32.74
N GLY A 135 -1.71 1.19 31.88
CA GLY A 135 -0.74 2.25 32.22
C GLY A 135 0.69 1.75 32.44
N LYS A 136 1.02 0.55 31.94
CA LYS A 136 2.31 -0.14 32.09
C LYS A 136 2.84 -0.60 30.73
N PRO A 137 3.17 0.33 29.81
CA PRO A 137 3.76 -0.05 28.52
C PRO A 137 5.07 -0.84 28.71
N PRO A 138 5.34 -1.86 27.87
CA PRO A 138 6.64 -2.53 27.90
C PRO A 138 7.76 -1.58 27.45
N ARG A 139 9.00 -1.89 27.85
CA ARG A 139 10.21 -1.13 27.45
C ARG A 139 10.58 -1.36 25.99
N HIS A 140 9.76 -0.86 25.09
CA HIS A 140 9.95 -0.89 23.65
C HIS A 140 9.62 0.50 23.09
N PRO A 141 10.49 1.11 22.26
CA PRO A 141 10.34 2.51 21.86
C PRO A 141 9.00 2.78 21.15
N ILE A 142 8.56 1.89 20.26
CA ILE A 142 7.25 2.05 19.60
C ILE A 142 6.10 1.93 20.62
N ALA A 143 6.20 1.05 21.61
CA ALA A 143 5.14 0.86 22.60
C ALA A 143 5.06 2.06 23.57
N LEU A 144 6.21 2.61 23.99
CA LEU A 144 6.27 3.83 24.80
C LEU A 144 5.67 5.03 24.05
N ALA A 145 6.09 5.26 22.81
CA ALA A 145 5.56 6.35 21.99
C ALA A 145 4.07 6.18 21.68
N LEU A 146 3.60 4.94 21.47
CA LEU A 146 2.20 4.65 21.21
C LEU A 146 1.34 4.86 22.47
N HIS A 147 1.87 4.55 23.66
CA HIS A 147 1.21 4.84 24.93
C HIS A 147 1.09 6.36 25.18
N GLU A 148 2.17 7.12 24.97
CA GLU A 148 2.13 8.58 25.03
C GLU A 148 1.09 9.16 24.06
N ALA A 149 1.02 8.59 22.84
CA ALA A 149 0.04 8.97 21.84
C ALA A 149 -1.41 8.63 22.25
N SER A 150 -1.64 7.49 22.91
CA SER A 150 -2.98 7.12 23.37
C SER A 150 -3.47 8.03 24.48
N GLU A 151 -2.58 8.44 25.39
CA GLU A 151 -2.90 9.41 26.46
C GLU A 151 -3.20 10.81 25.89
N ALA A 152 -2.44 11.23 24.88
CA ALA A 152 -2.57 12.56 24.31
C ALA A 152 -3.74 12.72 23.31
N ALA A 153 -4.14 11.65 22.60
CA ALA A 153 -4.99 11.77 21.41
C ALA A 153 -6.17 10.78 21.34
N ASN A 154 -6.63 10.25 22.49
CA ASN A 154 -7.80 9.35 22.63
C ASN A 154 -7.89 8.29 21.51
N ILE A 155 -6.78 7.60 21.25
CA ILE A 155 -6.70 6.57 20.22
C ILE A 155 -7.59 5.38 20.64
N PRO A 156 -8.59 4.97 19.84
CA PRO A 156 -9.46 3.86 20.20
C PRO A 156 -8.67 2.54 20.28
N PRO A 157 -8.55 1.88 21.45
CA PRO A 157 -7.78 0.64 21.60
C PRO A 157 -8.29 -0.49 20.71
N TYR A 158 -9.60 -0.47 20.42
CA TYR A 158 -10.27 -1.38 19.50
C TYR A 158 -9.60 -1.43 18.13
N HIS A 159 -9.25 -0.28 17.54
CA HIS A 159 -8.65 -0.25 16.19
C HIS A 159 -7.24 -0.84 16.19
N LEU A 160 -6.43 -0.55 17.20
CA LEU A 160 -5.08 -1.14 17.33
C LEU A 160 -5.15 -2.66 17.46
N LYS A 161 -6.07 -3.16 18.29
CA LYS A 161 -6.32 -4.59 18.46
C LYS A 161 -6.81 -5.24 17.16
N ARG A 162 -7.72 -4.60 16.43
CA ARG A 162 -8.24 -5.10 15.14
C ARG A 162 -7.13 -5.26 14.09
N ILE A 163 -6.21 -4.29 13.98
CA ILE A 163 -5.05 -4.40 13.08
C ILE A 163 -4.16 -5.57 13.48
N LEU A 164 -3.86 -5.71 14.78
CA LEU A 164 -3.04 -6.81 15.29
C LEU A 164 -3.65 -8.18 14.97
N GLU A 165 -4.93 -8.37 15.25
CA GLU A 165 -5.64 -9.62 14.97
C GLU A 165 -5.71 -9.93 13.47
N ALA A 166 -5.88 -8.91 12.63
CA ALA A 166 -5.86 -9.10 11.19
C ALA A 166 -4.47 -9.55 10.68
N ARG A 167 -3.39 -8.97 11.21
CA ARG A 167 -2.01 -9.33 10.85
C ARG A 167 -1.56 -10.67 11.42
N GLU A 168 -2.07 -11.06 12.58
CA GLU A 168 -1.81 -12.39 13.14
C GLU A 168 -2.41 -13.49 12.25
N LYS A 169 -3.64 -13.28 11.73
CA LYS A 169 -4.26 -14.22 10.79
C LYS A 169 -3.44 -14.43 9.52
N ASP A 170 -2.70 -13.41 9.05
CA ASP A 170 -1.83 -13.53 7.87
C ASP A 170 -0.67 -14.52 8.09
N LEU A 171 -0.28 -14.81 9.33
CA LEU A 171 0.82 -15.75 9.61
C LEU A 171 0.48 -17.19 9.25
N ASP A 172 -0.79 -17.56 9.40
CA ASP A 172 -1.29 -18.93 9.20
C ASP A 172 -2.11 -19.06 7.90
N ALA A 173 -2.53 -17.96 7.29
CA ALA A 173 -3.48 -17.97 6.19
C ALA A 173 -2.82 -18.19 4.81
N PRO A 174 -3.44 -19.01 3.94
CA PRO A 174 -3.08 -19.04 2.52
C PRO A 174 -3.44 -17.70 1.85
N PRO A 175 -2.90 -17.41 0.65
CA PRO A 175 -3.25 -16.22 -0.11
C PRO A 175 -4.77 -16.05 -0.27
N HIS A 176 -5.25 -14.81 -0.28
CA HIS A 176 -6.67 -14.50 -0.44
C HIS A 176 -7.27 -15.16 -1.70
N ILE A 177 -8.32 -15.95 -1.52
CA ILE A 177 -8.95 -16.69 -2.62
C ILE A 177 -9.81 -15.75 -3.47
N THR A 178 -10.54 -14.84 -2.83
CA THR A 178 -11.48 -13.93 -3.49
C THR A 178 -11.18 -12.48 -3.16
N MET A 179 -11.68 -11.57 -4.00
CA MET A 179 -11.63 -10.13 -3.72
C MET A 179 -12.30 -9.79 -2.39
N ASP A 180 -13.45 -10.37 -2.05
CA ASP A 180 -14.15 -10.07 -0.80
C ASP A 180 -13.29 -10.34 0.44
N THR A 181 -12.56 -11.46 0.45
CA THR A 181 -11.65 -11.79 1.58
C THR A 181 -10.50 -10.78 1.70
N LEU A 182 -9.97 -10.32 0.56
CA LEU A 182 -8.90 -9.32 0.53
C LEU A 182 -9.42 -7.92 0.93
N LEU A 183 -10.61 -7.54 0.48
CA LEU A 183 -11.25 -6.27 0.85
C LEU A 183 -11.55 -6.23 2.36
N ALA A 184 -12.03 -7.33 2.94
CA ALA A 184 -12.24 -7.45 4.39
C ALA A 184 -10.92 -7.36 5.18
N HIS A 185 -9.83 -7.91 4.64
CA HIS A 185 -8.49 -7.76 5.19
C HIS A 185 -8.02 -6.30 5.13
N ALA A 186 -8.16 -5.65 3.98
CA ALA A 186 -7.79 -4.24 3.80
C ALA A 186 -8.57 -3.32 4.76
N GLU A 187 -9.85 -3.61 4.96
CA GLU A 187 -10.71 -2.89 5.90
C GLU A 187 -10.24 -3.05 7.36
N SER A 188 -9.79 -4.25 7.73
CA SER A 188 -9.30 -4.53 9.08
C SER A 188 -7.85 -4.09 9.33
N THR A 189 -7.14 -3.64 8.28
CA THR A 189 -5.74 -3.19 8.36
C THR A 189 -5.59 -1.72 7.96
N SER A 190 -5.39 -1.44 6.68
CA SER A 190 -5.09 -0.09 6.16
C SER A 190 -6.23 0.90 6.38
N SER A 191 -7.49 0.48 6.21
CA SER A 191 -8.64 1.35 6.53
C SER A 191 -8.72 1.64 8.02
N THR A 192 -8.51 0.62 8.85
CA THR A 192 -8.49 0.76 10.31
C THR A 192 -7.35 1.67 10.78
N LEU A 193 -6.17 1.63 10.12
CA LEU A 193 -5.11 2.61 10.34
C LEU A 193 -5.61 4.03 10.05
N ASN A 194 -6.28 4.24 8.92
CA ASN A 194 -6.80 5.57 8.57
C ASN A 194 -7.86 6.04 9.57
N TYR A 195 -8.67 5.15 10.16
CA TYR A 195 -9.60 5.51 11.25
C TYR A 195 -8.86 6.00 12.50
N VAL A 196 -7.77 5.33 12.90
CA VAL A 196 -6.92 5.81 14.00
C VAL A 196 -6.34 7.19 13.67
N LEU A 197 -5.88 7.40 12.43
CA LEU A 197 -5.34 8.70 12.02
C LEU A 197 -6.42 9.81 11.99
N LEU A 198 -7.67 9.48 11.67
CA LEU A 198 -8.80 10.40 11.84
C LEU A 198 -9.08 10.69 13.31
N SER A 199 -8.97 9.70 14.21
CA SER A 199 -9.10 9.90 15.66
C SER A 199 -8.07 10.88 16.20
N LEU A 200 -6.81 10.78 15.74
CA LEU A 200 -5.76 11.74 16.11
C LEU A 200 -6.14 13.19 15.79
N LEU A 201 -6.91 13.40 14.72
CA LEU A 201 -7.38 14.72 14.30
C LEU A 201 -8.74 15.11 14.87
N ASN A 202 -9.32 14.29 15.76
CA ASN A 202 -10.68 14.44 16.29
C ASN A 202 -11.77 14.43 15.21
N LEU A 203 -11.57 13.63 14.15
CA LEU A 203 -12.46 13.55 12.98
C LEU A 203 -13.25 12.23 12.90
N SER A 204 -13.19 11.37 13.92
CA SER A 204 -13.83 10.04 13.91
C SER A 204 -15.36 10.05 13.88
N SER A 205 -16.00 11.17 14.22
CA SER A 205 -17.47 11.28 14.19
C SER A 205 -18.03 11.51 12.79
N SER A 206 -17.19 11.87 11.81
CA SER A 206 -17.64 12.10 10.45
C SER A 206 -17.75 10.79 9.68
N GLU A 207 -18.97 10.44 9.28
CA GLU A 207 -19.23 9.30 8.39
C GLU A 207 -18.55 9.51 7.03
N THR A 208 -18.63 10.71 6.44
CA THR A 208 -17.98 11.03 5.16
C THR A 208 -16.48 10.79 5.21
N PHE A 209 -15.79 11.24 6.26
CA PHE A 209 -14.34 11.03 6.39
C PHE A 209 -14.02 9.56 6.64
N SER A 210 -14.81 8.88 7.44
CA SER A 210 -14.62 7.45 7.72
C SER A 210 -14.80 6.62 6.45
N HIS A 211 -15.86 6.84 5.68
CA HIS A 211 -16.06 6.15 4.41
C HIS A 211 -14.95 6.46 3.39
N ALA A 212 -14.51 7.72 3.28
CA ALA A 212 -13.40 8.07 2.40
C ALA A 212 -12.08 7.38 2.82
N ALA A 213 -11.80 7.36 4.13
CA ALA A 213 -10.66 6.67 4.71
C ALA A 213 -10.69 5.15 4.48
N SER A 214 -11.88 4.54 4.51
CA SER A 214 -12.10 3.13 4.16
C SER A 214 -11.67 2.83 2.73
N HIS A 215 -12.23 3.55 1.75
CA HIS A 215 -11.90 3.35 0.35
C HIS A 215 -10.42 3.62 0.06
N ILE A 216 -9.83 4.64 0.69
CA ILE A 216 -8.39 4.91 0.58
C ILE A 216 -7.57 3.75 1.15
N GLY A 217 -7.95 3.21 2.32
CA GLY A 217 -7.29 2.07 2.95
C GLY A 217 -7.31 0.82 2.06
N VAL A 218 -8.43 0.56 1.41
CA VAL A 218 -8.54 -0.50 0.41
C VAL A 218 -7.57 -0.26 -0.75
N ALA A 219 -7.62 0.91 -1.39
CA ALA A 219 -6.77 1.22 -2.52
C ALA A 219 -5.28 1.13 -2.18
N GLN A 220 -4.88 1.59 -1.00
CA GLN A 220 -3.51 1.47 -0.47
C GLN A 220 -3.08 0.00 -0.37
N THR A 221 -3.96 -0.87 0.13
CA THR A 221 -3.67 -2.31 0.27
C THR A 221 -3.48 -2.96 -1.10
N LEU A 222 -4.40 -2.73 -2.04
CA LEU A 222 -4.32 -3.29 -3.39
C LEU A 222 -3.07 -2.81 -4.13
N VAL A 223 -2.75 -1.52 -4.03
CA VAL A 223 -1.51 -0.96 -4.61
C VAL A 223 -0.26 -1.54 -3.95
N THR A 224 -0.26 -1.73 -2.64
CA THR A 224 0.87 -2.34 -1.93
C THR A 224 1.12 -3.77 -2.42
N LEU A 225 0.05 -4.55 -2.62
CA LEU A 225 0.15 -5.89 -3.19
C LEU A 225 0.66 -5.86 -4.64
N LEU A 226 0.13 -4.97 -5.49
CA LEU A 226 0.64 -4.78 -6.86
C LEU A 226 2.13 -4.43 -6.89
N ARG A 227 2.58 -3.55 -6.00
CA ARG A 227 3.99 -3.17 -5.86
C ARG A 227 4.87 -4.35 -5.46
N ALA A 228 4.34 -5.19 -4.57
CA ALA A 228 5.05 -6.33 -4.01
C ALA A 228 4.98 -7.59 -4.90
N LEU A 229 4.17 -7.59 -5.97
CA LEU A 229 3.99 -8.75 -6.86
C LEU A 229 5.32 -9.33 -7.37
N PRO A 230 6.29 -8.54 -7.90
CA PRO A 230 7.55 -9.12 -8.38
C PRO A 230 8.38 -9.77 -7.27
N TYR A 231 8.38 -9.16 -6.08
CA TYR A 231 9.09 -9.69 -4.91
C TYR A 231 8.48 -11.02 -4.45
N HIS A 232 7.15 -11.07 -4.27
CA HIS A 232 6.47 -12.29 -3.82
C HIS A 232 6.47 -13.39 -4.89
N ALA A 233 6.36 -13.05 -6.18
CA ALA A 233 6.48 -14.00 -7.26
C ALA A 233 7.85 -14.70 -7.25
N SER A 234 8.93 -13.97 -6.98
CA SER A 234 10.28 -14.55 -6.82
C SER A 234 10.42 -15.50 -5.62
N LYS A 235 9.46 -15.46 -4.70
CA LYS A 235 9.34 -16.34 -3.52
C LYS A 235 8.28 -17.43 -3.71
N GLY A 236 7.73 -17.58 -4.92
CA GLY A 236 6.68 -18.54 -5.22
C GLY A 236 5.34 -18.22 -4.54
N ARG A 237 5.06 -16.93 -4.30
CA ARG A 237 3.81 -16.48 -3.66
C ARG A 237 3.04 -15.55 -4.60
N MET A 238 1.75 -15.83 -4.76
CA MET A 238 0.83 -14.99 -5.52
C MET A 238 0.12 -14.00 -4.59
N VAL A 239 0.09 -12.72 -4.98
CA VAL A 239 -0.58 -11.64 -4.22
C VAL A 239 -1.94 -11.24 -4.79
N ILE A 240 -2.18 -11.51 -6.07
CA ILE A 240 -3.47 -11.27 -6.72
C ILE A 240 -4.41 -12.43 -6.35
N PRO A 241 -5.67 -12.17 -5.96
CA PRO A 241 -6.57 -13.24 -5.56
C PRO A 241 -6.79 -14.31 -6.63
N ALA A 242 -6.93 -15.55 -6.16
CA ALA A 242 -7.10 -16.72 -7.02
C ALA A 242 -8.25 -16.54 -8.02
N SER A 243 -9.37 -15.93 -7.59
CA SER A 243 -10.52 -15.63 -8.44
C SER A 243 -10.19 -14.77 -9.67
N ILE A 244 -9.32 -13.77 -9.52
CA ILE A 244 -8.89 -12.91 -10.64
C ILE A 244 -7.91 -13.67 -11.53
N THR A 245 -6.93 -14.34 -10.94
CA THR A 245 -5.93 -15.10 -11.73
C THR A 245 -6.59 -16.21 -12.56
N ALA A 246 -7.56 -16.94 -11.98
CA ALA A 246 -8.30 -17.98 -12.68
C ALA A 246 -9.18 -17.42 -13.81
N LYS A 247 -9.84 -16.27 -13.59
CA LYS A 247 -10.66 -15.60 -14.59
C LYS A 247 -9.88 -15.23 -15.86
N HIS A 248 -8.61 -14.85 -15.70
CA HIS A 248 -7.72 -14.49 -16.81
C HIS A 248 -6.82 -15.65 -17.28
N GLY A 249 -7.06 -16.88 -16.80
CA GLY A 249 -6.29 -18.06 -17.21
C GLY A 249 -4.81 -18.04 -16.78
N VAL A 250 -4.48 -17.29 -15.73
CA VAL A 250 -3.11 -17.14 -15.23
C VAL A 250 -2.64 -18.41 -14.55
N ASN A 251 -1.57 -19.01 -15.07
CA ASN A 251 -0.86 -20.07 -14.38
C ASN A 251 0.16 -19.48 -13.40
N GLN A 252 -0.05 -19.65 -12.10
CA GLN A 252 0.81 -19.08 -11.05
C GLN A 252 2.27 -19.55 -11.18
N GLU A 253 2.51 -20.81 -11.54
CA GLU A 253 3.87 -21.34 -11.70
C GLU A 253 4.60 -20.64 -12.87
N GLU A 254 3.87 -20.30 -13.93
CA GLU A 254 4.44 -19.54 -15.04
C GLU A 254 4.80 -18.12 -14.60
N VAL A 255 3.95 -17.47 -13.80
CA VAL A 255 4.26 -16.15 -13.21
C VAL A 255 5.52 -16.21 -12.35
N PHE A 256 5.69 -17.26 -11.54
CA PHE A 256 6.86 -17.39 -10.66
C PHE A 256 8.17 -17.61 -11.45
N ARG A 257 8.10 -18.29 -12.59
CA ARG A 257 9.28 -18.59 -13.43
C ARG A 257 9.60 -17.51 -14.45
N ARG A 258 8.57 -16.94 -15.07
CA ARG A 258 8.68 -16.06 -16.25
C ARG A 258 8.22 -14.63 -15.99
N GLY A 259 7.63 -14.35 -14.83
CA GLY A 259 7.20 -13.01 -14.45
C GLY A 259 6.23 -12.39 -15.46
N PRO A 260 6.60 -11.29 -16.14
CA PRO A 260 5.71 -10.59 -17.06
C PRO A 260 5.33 -11.39 -18.30
N GLU A 261 6.09 -12.42 -18.68
CA GLU A 261 5.80 -13.23 -19.87
C GLU A 261 4.72 -14.30 -19.63
N ALA A 262 4.22 -14.42 -18.39
CA ALA A 262 3.19 -15.38 -18.06
C ALA A 262 1.84 -15.01 -18.70
N ASN A 263 1.15 -15.99 -19.27
CA ASN A 263 -0.10 -15.72 -19.97
C ASN A 263 -1.16 -15.14 -19.01
N GLY A 264 -1.85 -14.09 -19.46
CA GLY A 264 -2.95 -13.43 -18.74
C GLY A 264 -2.55 -12.57 -17.53
N ILE A 265 -1.26 -12.49 -17.17
CA ILE A 265 -0.85 -11.74 -15.95
C ILE A 265 -1.10 -10.24 -16.08
N GLU A 266 -0.89 -9.67 -17.26
CA GLU A 266 -1.15 -8.24 -17.53
C GLU A 266 -2.64 -7.92 -17.36
N ASP A 267 -3.54 -8.78 -17.88
CA ASP A 267 -4.99 -8.61 -17.73
C ASP A 267 -5.44 -8.77 -16.27
N ALA A 268 -4.84 -9.69 -15.52
CA ALA A 268 -5.09 -9.85 -14.09
C ALA A 268 -4.61 -8.63 -13.28
N VAL A 269 -3.43 -8.10 -13.60
CA VAL A 269 -2.90 -6.87 -13.00
C VAL A 269 -3.80 -5.68 -13.35
N TYR A 270 -4.26 -5.58 -14.59
CA TYR A 270 -5.18 -4.54 -15.05
C TYR A 270 -6.48 -4.57 -14.25
N GLU A 271 -7.17 -5.72 -14.17
CA GLU A 271 -8.42 -5.84 -13.39
C GLU A 271 -8.19 -5.47 -11.92
N PHE A 272 -7.10 -5.92 -11.33
CA PHE A 272 -6.78 -5.63 -9.93
C PHE A 272 -6.47 -4.13 -9.69
N ALA A 273 -5.78 -3.49 -10.65
CA ALA A 273 -5.51 -2.05 -10.63
C ALA A 273 -6.79 -1.21 -10.83
N VAL A 274 -7.72 -1.67 -11.67
CA VAL A 274 -9.03 -1.03 -11.87
C VAL A 274 -9.80 -1.00 -10.54
N VAL A 275 -9.86 -2.11 -9.80
CA VAL A 275 -10.52 -2.12 -8.49
C VAL A 275 -9.88 -1.11 -7.54
N ALA A 276 -8.54 -1.05 -7.47
CA ALA A 276 -7.86 -0.06 -6.64
C ALA A 276 -8.21 1.39 -7.03
N ASN A 277 -8.29 1.67 -8.34
CA ASN A 277 -8.67 2.97 -8.85
C ASN A 277 -10.15 3.31 -8.57
N ASP A 278 -11.06 2.35 -8.65
CA ASP A 278 -12.49 2.55 -8.36
C ASP A 278 -12.71 2.92 -6.90
N HIS A 279 -11.94 2.33 -5.97
CA HIS A 279 -11.94 2.76 -4.58
C HIS A 279 -11.44 4.20 -4.42
N LEU A 280 -10.37 4.60 -5.12
CA LEU A 280 -9.93 6.00 -5.12
C LEU A 280 -11.00 6.93 -5.68
N LEU A 281 -11.63 6.60 -6.81
CA LEU A 281 -12.71 7.41 -7.40
C LEU A 281 -13.92 7.52 -6.48
N THR A 282 -14.28 6.45 -5.78
CA THR A 282 -15.36 6.48 -4.78
C THR A 282 -15.02 7.39 -3.61
N ALA A 283 -13.80 7.28 -3.04
CA ALA A 283 -13.32 8.18 -2.00
C ALA A 283 -13.33 9.65 -2.45
N ARG A 284 -12.95 9.91 -3.70
CA ARG A 284 -13.00 11.25 -4.30
C ARG A 284 -14.43 11.76 -4.43
N GLY A 285 -15.37 10.89 -4.81
CA GLY A 285 -16.80 11.19 -4.93
C GLY A 285 -17.45 11.66 -3.64
N MET A 286 -16.95 11.19 -2.49
CA MET A 286 -17.44 11.59 -1.16
C MET A 286 -17.19 13.07 -0.81
N PHE A 287 -16.27 13.73 -1.51
CA PHE A 287 -15.95 15.15 -1.33
C PHE A 287 -16.51 16.04 -2.44
N LYS A 288 -17.44 15.53 -3.26
CA LYS A 288 -18.18 16.34 -4.23
C LYS A 288 -19.43 16.92 -3.57
N GLU A 289 -19.49 18.24 -3.44
CA GLU A 289 -20.70 18.94 -3.02
C GLU A 289 -21.48 19.43 -4.25
N GLY A 290 -22.50 18.70 -4.69
CA GLY A 290 -23.34 19.07 -5.84
C GLY A 290 -22.71 18.82 -7.22
N GLU A 291 -23.52 18.96 -8.28
CA GLU A 291 -23.16 18.57 -9.66
C GLU A 291 -22.03 19.41 -10.30
N SER A 292 -21.68 20.54 -9.71
CA SER A 292 -20.73 21.53 -10.28
C SER A 292 -19.58 21.97 -9.34
N ALA A 293 -19.48 21.46 -8.11
CA ALA A 293 -18.40 21.90 -7.22
C ALA A 293 -17.06 21.23 -7.52
N LYS A 294 -16.00 22.03 -7.41
CA LYS A 294 -14.61 21.55 -7.45
C LYS A 294 -14.40 20.62 -6.26
N MET A 295 -14.01 19.38 -6.56
CA MET A 295 -13.62 18.36 -5.59
C MET A 295 -12.52 18.90 -4.65
N LYS A 296 -12.89 19.21 -3.41
CA LYS A 296 -11.97 19.71 -2.39
C LYS A 296 -12.24 19.01 -1.08
N VAL A 297 -11.20 18.41 -0.54
CA VAL A 297 -11.22 17.78 0.78
C VAL A 297 -11.12 18.88 1.84
N PRO A 298 -11.92 18.84 2.92
CA PRO A 298 -11.80 19.78 4.04
C PRO A 298 -10.37 19.81 4.61
N SER A 299 -9.88 20.99 5.00
CA SER A 299 -8.48 21.22 5.40
C SER A 299 -8.03 20.30 6.53
N GLU A 300 -8.97 19.99 7.41
CA GLU A 300 -8.77 19.24 8.64
C GLU A 300 -8.47 17.77 8.33
N ALA A 301 -9.09 17.22 7.28
CA ALA A 301 -8.94 15.82 6.88
C ALA A 301 -7.75 15.58 5.93
N ILE A 302 -7.23 16.63 5.28
CA ILE A 302 -6.12 16.54 4.30
C ILE A 302 -4.95 15.66 4.76
N PRO A 303 -4.42 15.78 6.00
CA PRO A 303 -3.26 15.00 6.41
C PRO A 303 -3.47 13.48 6.30
N VAL A 304 -4.68 12.99 6.57
CA VAL A 304 -5.04 11.57 6.41
C VAL A 304 -5.22 11.23 4.94
N ILE A 305 -5.97 12.07 4.22
CA ILE A 305 -6.34 11.83 2.82
C ILE A 305 -5.11 11.88 1.87
N LEU A 306 -4.06 12.61 2.23
CA LEU A 306 -2.77 12.58 1.51
C LEU A 306 -2.16 11.17 1.43
N GLY A 307 -2.56 10.25 2.31
CA GLY A 307 -2.21 8.83 2.22
C GLY A 307 -2.63 8.15 0.91
N ALA A 308 -3.57 8.73 0.16
CA ALA A 308 -4.00 8.23 -1.14
C ALA A 308 -3.03 8.61 -2.29
N VAL A 309 -2.26 9.69 -2.15
CA VAL A 309 -1.39 10.22 -3.23
C VAL A 309 -0.33 9.20 -3.69
N PRO A 310 0.35 8.44 -2.82
CA PRO A 310 1.25 7.38 -3.26
C PRO A 310 0.55 6.28 -4.09
N ALA A 311 -0.69 5.95 -3.75
CA ALA A 311 -1.48 4.97 -4.50
C ALA A 311 -1.80 5.50 -5.90
N VAL A 312 -2.24 6.76 -6.00
CA VAL A 312 -2.48 7.46 -7.28
C VAL A 312 -1.19 7.51 -8.12
N ASN A 313 -0.07 7.92 -7.53
CA ASN A 313 1.23 7.97 -8.21
C ASN A 313 1.61 6.62 -8.81
N TYR A 314 1.48 5.54 -8.02
CA TYR A 314 1.84 4.21 -8.48
C TYR A 314 0.93 3.74 -9.62
N LEU A 315 -0.39 3.89 -9.50
CA LEU A 315 -1.35 3.48 -10.54
C LEU A 315 -1.11 4.22 -11.86
N SER A 316 -0.83 5.53 -11.83
CA SER A 316 -0.48 6.27 -13.05
C SER A 316 0.83 5.78 -13.69
N ARG A 317 1.82 5.36 -12.89
CA ARG A 317 3.07 4.78 -13.41
C ARG A 317 2.84 3.38 -13.96
N LEU A 318 1.98 2.59 -13.33
CA LEU A 318 1.61 1.24 -13.77
C LEU A 318 0.86 1.30 -15.11
N GLU A 319 -0.08 2.24 -15.26
CA GLU A 319 -0.76 2.50 -16.53
C GLU A 319 0.25 2.90 -17.63
N ALA A 320 1.19 3.79 -17.32
CA ALA A 320 2.25 4.17 -18.26
C ALA A 320 3.20 3.01 -18.62
N ALA A 321 3.24 1.95 -17.81
CA ALA A 321 3.95 0.70 -18.07
C ALA A 321 3.05 -0.36 -18.73
N ASN A 322 1.89 0.02 -19.28
CA ASN A 322 0.88 -0.88 -19.85
C ASN A 322 0.50 -2.03 -18.90
N PHE A 323 0.36 -1.73 -17.61
CA PHE A 323 0.01 -2.70 -16.57
C PHE A 323 1.01 -3.85 -16.37
N ASN A 324 2.25 -3.70 -16.86
CA ASN A 324 3.35 -4.58 -16.50
C ASN A 324 3.87 -4.24 -15.09
N ALA A 325 3.37 -4.96 -14.08
CA ALA A 325 3.81 -4.79 -12.68
C ALA A 325 5.28 -5.21 -12.41
N PHE A 326 5.91 -5.93 -13.34
CA PHE A 326 7.32 -6.35 -13.25
C PHE A 326 8.30 -5.32 -13.84
N GLU A 327 7.80 -4.21 -14.42
CA GLU A 327 8.63 -3.14 -14.97
C GLU A 327 9.62 -2.61 -13.90
N PRO A 328 10.95 -2.70 -14.12
CA PRO A 328 11.95 -2.32 -13.12
C PRO A 328 11.81 -0.87 -12.63
N LYS A 329 11.35 0.03 -13.51
CA LYS A 329 11.11 1.43 -13.14
C LYS A 329 10.04 1.57 -12.06
N LEU A 330 9.08 0.65 -11.94
CA LEU A 330 8.06 0.66 -10.89
C LEU A 330 8.64 0.33 -9.51
N GLN A 331 9.72 -0.46 -9.47
CA GLN A 331 10.42 -0.85 -8.24
C GLN A 331 11.31 0.27 -7.70
N THR A 332 11.65 1.25 -8.55
CA THR A 332 12.38 2.44 -8.10
C THR A 332 11.45 3.44 -7.41
N ARG A 333 11.98 4.09 -6.38
CA ARG A 333 11.28 5.16 -5.67
C ARG A 333 11.16 6.39 -6.57
N ASP A 334 9.96 6.95 -6.67
CA ASP A 334 9.73 8.22 -7.33
C ASP A 334 10.17 9.37 -6.40
N SER A 335 11.49 9.55 -6.26
CA SER A 335 12.11 10.45 -5.29
C SER A 335 11.82 11.94 -5.54
N ILE A 336 11.37 12.30 -6.75
CA ILE A 336 11.15 13.69 -7.15
C ILE A 336 9.67 14.00 -7.31
N ARG A 337 8.93 13.21 -8.10
CA ARG A 337 7.53 13.56 -8.41
C ARG A 337 6.62 13.27 -7.23
N LEU A 338 6.85 12.21 -6.46
CA LEU A 338 5.97 11.87 -5.33
C LEU A 338 5.97 12.96 -4.23
N PRO A 339 7.12 13.44 -3.70
CA PRO A 339 7.11 14.54 -2.73
C PRO A 339 6.44 15.81 -3.27
N TRP A 340 6.68 16.14 -4.55
CA TRP A 340 6.03 17.29 -5.19
C TRP A 340 4.52 17.11 -5.33
N GLN A 341 4.06 15.91 -5.70
CA GLN A 341 2.64 15.57 -5.79
C GLN A 341 1.98 15.68 -4.41
N ILE A 342 2.57 15.12 -3.36
CA ILE A 342 2.05 15.21 -1.98
C ILE A 342 1.95 16.69 -1.55
N TRP A 343 3.02 17.47 -1.77
CA TRP A 343 3.02 18.90 -1.47
C TRP A 343 1.92 19.63 -2.24
N ARG A 344 1.82 19.42 -3.55
CA ARG A 344 0.79 20.04 -4.40
C ARG A 344 -0.62 19.65 -3.96
N SER A 345 -0.84 18.37 -3.64
CA SER A 345 -2.10 17.82 -3.17
C SER A 345 -2.56 18.45 -1.85
N HIS A 346 -1.63 18.73 -0.94
CA HIS A 346 -1.93 19.43 0.31
C HIS A 346 -2.51 20.82 0.05
N PHE A 347 -1.84 21.63 -0.78
CA PHE A 347 -2.30 23.01 -1.07
C PHE A 347 -3.53 23.06 -1.97
N ARG A 348 -3.69 22.11 -2.88
CA ARG A 348 -4.88 22.03 -3.76
C ARG A 348 -6.08 21.37 -3.08
N LYS A 349 -5.89 20.83 -1.88
CA LYS A 349 -6.89 20.10 -1.11
C LYS A 349 -7.49 18.90 -1.87
N GLY A 350 -6.64 18.08 -2.50
CA GLY A 350 -7.09 16.92 -3.29
C GLY A 350 -5.99 15.90 -3.56
N PHE A 351 -6.36 14.73 -4.09
CA PHE A 351 -5.46 13.60 -4.34
C PHE A 351 -5.81 12.91 -5.66
#